data_AF-A0A2A2JZE7-F1
#
_entry.id   AF-A0A2A2JZE7-F1
#
_cell.length_a   1.000
_cell.length_b   1.000
_cell.length_c   1.000
_cell.angle_alpha   90.00
_cell.angle_beta   90.00
_cell.angle_gamma   90.00
#
_symmetry.space_group_name_H-M   'P 1'
#
loop_
_entity.id
_entity.type
_entity.pdbx_description
1 polymer ?
#
loop_
_entity_poly.entity_id
_entity_poly.type
_entity_poly.pdbx_seq_one_letter_code
_entity_poly.pdbx_strand_id
1 'polypeptide(L)'
;MTSLLMHRSRTSGAVCGQDPDFCNNPPSVEPYEWPDDITKWPRCFDSAAGEFLPRHMTCQLSGRPCCIQLQGLCRIATKEYCNFVNGYWHENATLCSQVDCFSDVCGMIPFFRRDHPNQLYRLFISLFVHAGLLHLAITVLVQLWLMRDLEALIGWKRMALLYFVSGIGGNLASAIFVPFNPEVGPSGSQLGILAALLVDVYHHRSFIAEPWKAIGWLLLVVFLLFLAGLIPWVDNWAHLFGFIFGLLITIVTFPYLDFNPEEKTPAEKSNENEEREREMEIEREEASRRILKGLWRRRLAVTVSFVLMASLLGILGYFFIWNVDMNCPFCEYFNCINIKRITGSDHFCDNSGQELTKWLPI
;
A
#
# COMPACT_ATOMS: atom_id res chain seq x y z
N MET A 1 -56.21 14.25 29.42
CA MET A 1 -54.98 15.06 29.58
C MET A 1 -54.06 14.70 28.44
N THR A 2 -54.19 15.43 27.34
CA THR A 2 -53.40 15.33 26.11
C THR A 2 -51.96 15.69 26.42
N SER A 3 -51.05 14.72 26.37
CA SER A 3 -49.62 14.99 26.37
C SER A 3 -49.30 15.68 25.05
N LEU A 4 -49.20 17.01 25.08
CA LEU A 4 -48.55 17.79 24.04
C LEU A 4 -47.11 17.29 23.99
N LEU A 5 -46.82 16.41 23.03
CA LEU A 5 -45.47 16.15 22.58
C LEU A 5 -44.90 17.51 22.16
N MET A 6 -44.10 18.12 23.03
CA MET A 6 -43.25 19.23 22.64
C MET A 6 -42.31 18.66 21.59
N HIS A 7 -42.63 18.88 20.31
CA HIS A 7 -41.67 18.77 19.23
C HIS A 7 -40.48 19.64 19.62
N ARG A 8 -39.40 19.04 20.11
CA ARG A 8 -38.15 19.75 20.34
C ARG A 8 -37.72 20.29 19.00
N SER A 9 -37.43 21.59 18.94
CA SER A 9 -36.92 22.24 17.74
C SER A 9 -35.52 21.69 17.43
N ARG A 10 -35.48 20.59 16.68
CA ARG A 10 -34.26 20.08 16.05
C ARG A 10 -33.71 21.12 15.09
N THR A 11 -32.40 21.32 15.09
CA THR A 11 -31.74 22.24 14.15
C THR A 11 -31.47 21.57 12.81
N SER A 12 -31.34 20.25 12.83
CA SER A 12 -31.22 19.42 11.64
C SER A 12 -32.54 19.32 10.89
N GLY A 13 -32.47 19.44 9.56
CA GLY A 13 -33.64 19.34 8.68
C GLY A 13 -34.26 17.94 8.68
N ALA A 14 -35.57 17.88 8.39
CA ALA A 14 -36.29 16.62 8.31
C ALA A 14 -35.86 15.80 7.08
N VAL A 15 -35.60 14.50 7.29
CA VAL A 15 -35.29 13.54 6.23
C VAL A 15 -36.56 12.80 5.83
N CYS A 16 -36.75 12.60 4.52
CA CYS A 16 -37.91 11.94 3.96
C CYS A 16 -38.16 10.56 4.61
N GLY A 17 -39.28 10.42 5.33
CA GLY A 17 -39.68 9.19 6.03
C GLY A 17 -38.76 8.75 7.18
N GLN A 18 -37.92 9.65 7.71
CA GLN A 18 -36.95 9.34 8.78
C GLN A 18 -36.98 10.38 9.92
N ASP A 19 -38.10 11.06 10.12
CA ASP A 19 -38.21 11.98 11.25
C ASP A 19 -38.31 11.18 12.57
N PRO A 20 -37.40 11.41 13.55
CA PRO A 20 -37.40 10.65 14.79
C PRO A 20 -38.67 10.88 15.61
N ASP A 21 -39.33 12.02 15.47
CA ASP A 21 -40.55 12.36 16.21
C ASP A 21 -41.78 11.63 15.68
N PHE A 22 -41.68 11.09 14.46
CA PHE A 22 -42.71 10.27 13.81
C PHE A 22 -42.24 8.83 13.58
N CYS A 23 -41.14 8.40 14.19
CA CYS A 23 -40.67 7.03 14.11
C CYS A 23 -41.18 6.20 15.29
N ASN A 24 -41.90 5.12 15.00
CA ASN A 24 -42.38 4.18 16.03
C ASN A 24 -41.32 3.13 16.39
N ASN A 25 -40.42 2.80 15.46
CA ASN A 25 -39.43 1.74 15.64
C ASN A 25 -38.10 2.04 14.93
N PRO A 26 -37.01 2.31 15.67
CA PRO A 26 -36.97 2.55 17.12
C PRO A 26 -37.54 3.94 17.49
N PRO A 27 -38.30 4.08 18.59
CA PRO A 27 -38.85 5.38 18.97
C PRO A 27 -37.76 6.32 19.54
N SER A 28 -37.81 7.60 19.18
CA SER A 28 -36.92 8.64 19.73
C SER A 28 -37.55 9.29 20.97
N VAL A 29 -37.49 8.60 22.11
CA VAL A 29 -38.05 9.08 23.39
C VAL A 29 -37.03 8.95 24.52
N GLU A 30 -37.11 9.82 25.52
CA GLU A 30 -36.22 9.78 26.70
C GLU A 30 -36.29 8.39 27.38
N PRO A 31 -35.14 7.76 27.73
CA PRO A 31 -33.76 8.27 27.69
C PRO A 31 -33.00 7.98 26.38
N TYR A 32 -33.62 7.34 25.39
CA TYR A 32 -33.00 6.89 24.13
C TYR A 32 -33.36 7.82 22.96
N GLU A 33 -33.30 9.13 23.17
CA GLU A 33 -33.56 10.10 22.12
C GLU A 33 -32.51 10.02 21.00
N TRP A 34 -32.97 10.11 19.76
CA TRP A 34 -32.05 10.21 18.63
C TRP A 34 -31.37 11.58 18.66
N PRO A 35 -30.05 11.65 18.47
CA PRO A 35 -29.32 12.90 18.49
C PRO A 35 -29.78 13.83 17.36
N ASP A 36 -29.55 15.14 17.49
CA ASP A 36 -29.88 16.10 16.44
C ASP A 36 -29.04 15.86 15.16
N ASP A 37 -27.86 15.25 15.29
CA ASP A 37 -26.97 14.90 14.18
C ASP A 37 -27.55 13.76 13.30
N ILE A 38 -27.98 14.10 12.08
CA ILE A 38 -28.57 13.18 11.08
C ILE A 38 -27.63 12.01 10.75
N THR A 39 -26.31 12.22 10.87
CA THR A 39 -25.33 11.16 10.58
C THR A 39 -25.35 10.03 11.60
N LYS A 40 -26.03 10.20 12.72
CA LYS A 40 -26.16 9.20 13.79
C LYS A 40 -27.57 8.61 13.90
N TRP A 41 -28.47 8.99 13.00
CA TRP A 41 -29.84 8.50 13.02
C TRP A 41 -29.88 7.01 12.65
N PRO A 42 -30.45 6.14 13.49
CA PRO A 42 -30.74 4.78 13.09
C PRO A 42 -31.83 4.76 11.99
N ARG A 43 -32.06 3.58 11.42
CA ARG A 43 -33.11 3.40 10.43
C ARG A 43 -34.48 3.36 11.11
N CYS A 44 -35.40 4.20 10.66
CA CYS A 44 -36.81 4.04 11.00
C CYS A 44 -37.42 2.90 10.16
N PHE A 45 -37.86 1.84 10.83
CA PHE A 45 -38.53 0.70 10.18
C PHE A 45 -40.04 0.93 10.05
N ASP A 46 -40.64 1.56 11.07
CA ASP A 46 -42.06 1.81 11.15
C ASP A 46 -42.31 3.28 11.49
N SER A 47 -42.93 4.02 10.58
CA SER A 47 -43.32 5.41 10.80
C SER A 47 -44.77 5.51 11.30
N ALA A 48 -45.07 6.59 12.01
CA ALA A 48 -46.44 6.94 12.39
C ALA A 48 -47.30 7.09 11.12
N ALA A 49 -48.50 6.53 11.16
CA ALA A 49 -49.50 6.65 10.11
C ALA A 49 -50.65 7.54 10.59
N GLY A 50 -51.13 8.44 9.74
CA GLY A 50 -52.23 9.34 10.09
C GLY A 50 -52.59 10.31 8.98
N GLU A 51 -53.79 10.89 9.08
CA GLU A 51 -54.36 11.82 8.09
C GLU A 51 -53.64 13.18 8.07
N PHE A 52 -52.91 13.51 9.15
CA PHE A 52 -52.22 14.79 9.34
C PHE A 52 -50.70 14.64 9.51
N LEU A 53 -50.07 13.82 8.67
CA LEU A 53 -48.62 13.72 8.65
C LEU A 53 -47.97 14.94 7.95
N PRO A 54 -46.82 15.43 8.45
CA PRO A 54 -46.03 16.41 7.73
C PRO A 54 -45.60 15.92 6.34
N ARG A 55 -45.37 16.84 5.40
CA ARG A 55 -45.01 16.53 4.00
C ARG A 55 -43.76 15.66 3.86
N HIS A 56 -42.79 15.79 4.78
CA HIS A 56 -41.57 14.99 4.77
C HIS A 56 -41.79 13.56 5.29
N MET A 57 -42.96 13.22 5.82
CA MET A 57 -43.31 11.83 6.17
C MET A 57 -44.10 11.13 5.06
N THR A 58 -44.69 11.89 4.13
CA THR A 58 -45.49 11.39 3.00
C THR A 58 -44.78 11.52 1.65
N CYS A 59 -43.49 11.84 1.66
CA CYS A 59 -42.68 12.00 0.46
C CYS A 59 -42.33 10.66 -0.18
N GLN A 60 -42.23 10.65 -1.51
CA GLN A 60 -41.76 9.49 -2.26
C GLN A 60 -40.24 9.54 -2.39
N LEU A 61 -39.56 8.47 -1.95
CA LEU A 61 -38.11 8.35 -2.07
C LEU A 61 -37.71 7.99 -3.50
N SER A 62 -37.22 8.97 -4.25
CA SER A 62 -36.68 8.75 -5.61
C SER A 62 -35.22 8.30 -5.62
N GLY A 63 -34.48 8.51 -4.52
CA GLY A 63 -33.07 8.16 -4.41
C GLY A 63 -32.73 7.50 -3.09
N ARG A 64 -31.74 6.60 -3.13
CA ARG A 64 -31.25 5.84 -1.97
C ARG A 64 -29.72 5.77 -1.98
N PRO A 65 -29.10 5.37 -0.86
CA PRO A 65 -27.66 5.14 -0.80
C PRO A 65 -27.19 4.14 -1.86
N CYS A 66 -26.25 4.60 -2.68
CA CYS A 66 -25.50 3.80 -3.63
C CYS A 66 -24.03 3.85 -3.21
N CYS A 67 -23.43 2.69 -2.94
CA CYS A 67 -22.02 2.55 -2.66
C CYS A 67 -21.25 2.39 -3.97
N ILE A 68 -20.42 3.38 -4.28
CA ILE A 68 -19.72 3.46 -5.57
C ILE A 68 -18.32 2.84 -5.42
N GLN A 69 -18.20 1.60 -5.90
CA GLN A 69 -16.95 0.88 -6.20
C GLN A 69 -15.84 1.02 -5.11
N LEU A 70 -14.56 0.97 -5.51
CA LEU A 70 -13.37 0.95 -4.65
C LEU A 70 -13.17 2.21 -3.80
N GLN A 71 -13.90 3.29 -4.09
CA GLN A 71 -13.83 4.53 -3.32
C GLN A 71 -14.55 4.44 -1.97
N GLY A 72 -15.42 3.44 -1.78
CA GLY A 72 -16.30 3.37 -0.60
C GLY A 72 -17.20 4.61 -0.46
N LEU A 73 -17.40 5.37 -1.55
CA LEU A 73 -18.17 6.59 -1.54
C LEU A 73 -19.66 6.24 -1.52
N CYS A 74 -20.36 6.74 -0.51
CA CYS A 74 -21.81 6.71 -0.51
C CYS A 74 -22.38 7.95 -1.21
N ARG A 75 -23.24 7.74 -2.20
CA ARG A 75 -24.01 8.81 -2.84
C ARG A 75 -25.49 8.44 -2.86
N ILE A 76 -26.35 9.40 -2.51
CA ILE A 76 -27.79 9.25 -2.75
C ILE A 76 -28.02 9.40 -4.25
N ALA A 77 -28.47 8.33 -4.90
CA ALA A 77 -28.67 8.27 -6.35
C ALA A 77 -29.98 7.54 -6.68
N THR A 78 -30.35 7.47 -7.97
CA THR A 78 -31.42 6.58 -8.44
C THR A 78 -30.88 5.16 -8.66
N LYS A 79 -31.77 4.17 -8.76
CA LYS A 79 -31.38 2.77 -8.99
C LYS A 79 -30.69 2.61 -10.35
N GLU A 80 -31.15 3.34 -11.36
CA GLU A 80 -30.60 3.35 -12.71
C GLU A 80 -29.17 3.89 -12.72
N TYR A 81 -28.92 5.02 -12.03
CA TYR A 81 -27.57 5.57 -11.90
C TYR A 81 -26.66 4.61 -11.15
N CYS A 82 -27.14 4.01 -10.04
CA CYS A 82 -26.33 3.09 -9.25
C CYS A 82 -25.91 1.86 -10.06
N ASN A 83 -26.86 1.27 -10.82
CA ASN A 83 -26.57 0.17 -11.72
C ASN A 83 -25.60 0.58 -12.84
N PHE A 84 -25.76 1.78 -13.39
CA PHE A 84 -24.89 2.29 -14.45
C PHE A 84 -23.42 2.42 -13.98
N VAL A 85 -23.19 2.85 -12.74
CA VAL A 85 -21.83 2.94 -12.17
C VAL A 85 -21.33 1.63 -11.55
N ASN A 86 -22.03 0.50 -11.75
CA ASN A 86 -21.76 -0.78 -11.08
C ASN A 86 -21.63 -0.63 -9.55
N GLY A 87 -22.43 0.25 -8.95
CA GLY A 87 -22.49 0.45 -7.51
C GLY A 87 -23.43 -0.55 -6.83
N TYR A 88 -23.28 -0.68 -5.51
CA TYR A 88 -24.19 -1.48 -4.69
C TYR A 88 -25.35 -0.62 -4.17
N TRP A 89 -26.57 -1.00 -4.55
CA TRP A 89 -27.80 -0.28 -4.22
C TRP A 89 -28.43 -0.78 -2.92
N HIS A 90 -28.61 0.10 -1.94
CA HIS A 90 -29.23 -0.26 -0.67
C HIS A 90 -30.73 0.05 -0.66
N GLU A 91 -31.56 -0.96 -1.01
CA GLU A 91 -33.02 -0.82 -1.05
C GLU A 91 -33.63 -0.44 0.30
N ASN A 92 -33.02 -0.89 1.40
CA ASN A 92 -33.58 -0.71 2.72
C ASN A 92 -33.04 0.53 3.45
N ALA A 93 -32.07 1.26 2.89
CA ALA A 93 -31.49 2.45 3.50
C ALA A 93 -32.03 3.74 2.85
N THR A 94 -32.02 4.81 3.63
CA THR A 94 -32.43 6.16 3.18
C THR A 94 -31.29 7.17 3.29
N LEU A 95 -30.36 6.95 4.23
CA LEU A 95 -29.22 7.82 4.50
C LEU A 95 -27.90 7.07 4.32
N CYS A 96 -26.87 7.78 3.87
CA CYS A 96 -25.52 7.23 3.75
C CYS A 96 -24.91 6.84 5.09
N SER A 97 -25.34 7.44 6.20
CA SER A 97 -24.94 7.04 7.55
C SER A 97 -25.45 5.66 7.97
N GLN A 98 -26.46 5.13 7.29
CA GLN A 98 -27.07 3.83 7.61
C GLN A 98 -26.39 2.66 6.87
N VAL A 99 -25.39 2.93 6.05
CA VAL A 99 -24.68 1.95 5.23
C VAL A 99 -23.18 2.10 5.41
N ASP A 100 -22.45 1.00 5.31
CA ASP A 100 -20.99 1.00 5.39
C ASP A 100 -20.41 0.54 4.05
N CYS A 101 -20.29 1.49 3.13
CA CYS A 101 -19.78 1.23 1.79
C CYS A 101 -18.36 0.67 1.78
N PHE A 102 -17.53 1.03 2.77
CA PHE A 102 -16.17 0.52 2.88
C PHE A 102 -16.14 -0.93 3.40
N SER A 103 -17.04 -1.29 4.31
CA SER A 103 -17.14 -2.68 4.76
C SER A 103 -17.57 -3.61 3.63
N ASP A 104 -18.51 -3.19 2.79
CA ASP A 104 -19.04 -4.05 1.71
C ASP A 104 -18.03 -4.24 0.57
N VAL A 105 -17.21 -3.23 0.27
CA VAL A 105 -16.23 -3.29 -0.83
C VAL A 105 -14.87 -3.80 -0.36
N CYS A 106 -14.41 -3.37 0.80
CA CYS A 106 -13.06 -3.63 1.28
C CYS A 106 -13.02 -4.62 2.45
N GLY A 107 -14.13 -4.99 3.09
CA GLY A 107 -14.17 -5.70 4.39
C GLY A 107 -13.75 -7.17 4.41
N MET A 108 -12.50 -7.49 4.05
CA MET A 108 -11.93 -8.82 4.24
C MET A 108 -11.90 -9.22 5.73
N ILE A 109 -11.57 -8.26 6.61
CA ILE A 109 -11.67 -8.40 8.08
C ILE A 109 -12.50 -7.22 8.59
N PRO A 110 -13.55 -7.45 9.40
CA PRO A 110 -14.42 -6.39 9.89
C PRO A 110 -13.64 -5.36 10.73
N PHE A 111 -14.07 -4.11 10.69
CA PHE A 111 -13.47 -3.04 11.48
C PHE A 111 -13.60 -3.34 12.98
N PHE A 112 -12.48 -3.31 13.72
CA PHE A 112 -12.52 -3.44 15.18
C PHE A 112 -13.25 -2.28 15.85
N ARG A 113 -13.16 -1.08 15.25
CA ARG A 113 -13.95 0.10 15.61
C ARG A 113 -14.53 0.69 14.33
N ARG A 114 -15.87 0.77 14.23
CA ARG A 114 -16.55 1.30 13.04
C ARG A 114 -16.16 2.75 12.73
N ASP A 115 -15.79 3.51 13.76
CA ASP A 115 -15.49 4.94 13.66
C ASP A 115 -14.02 5.21 13.26
N HIS A 116 -13.16 4.17 13.22
CA HIS A 116 -11.74 4.31 12.92
C HIS A 116 -11.27 3.22 11.94
N PRO A 117 -10.87 3.57 10.71
CA PRO A 117 -10.40 2.61 9.73
C PRO A 117 -9.02 2.05 10.12
N ASN A 118 -8.97 0.98 10.90
CA ASN A 118 -7.71 0.37 11.37
C ASN A 118 -7.32 -0.86 10.52
N GLN A 119 -6.90 -0.64 9.27
CA GLN A 119 -6.66 -1.71 8.29
C GLN A 119 -5.18 -1.91 7.92
N LEU A 120 -4.28 -1.72 8.90
CA LEU A 120 -2.84 -1.95 8.73
C LEU A 120 -2.50 -3.37 8.26
N TYR A 121 -3.36 -4.35 8.57
CA TYR A 121 -3.21 -5.72 8.07
C TYR A 121 -3.16 -5.79 6.54
N ARG A 122 -3.75 -4.83 5.81
CA ARG A 122 -3.73 -4.80 4.34
C ARG A 122 -2.33 -4.65 3.78
N LEU A 123 -1.48 -3.87 4.44
CA LEU A 123 -0.07 -3.69 4.04
C LEU A 123 0.70 -5.02 4.05
N PHE A 124 0.27 -5.96 4.91
CA PHE A 124 0.87 -7.27 5.05
C PHE A 124 0.18 -8.33 4.18
N ILE A 125 -1.16 -8.40 4.24
CA ILE A 125 -1.92 -9.45 3.55
C ILE A 125 -1.90 -9.27 2.03
N SER A 126 -1.80 -8.04 1.51
CA SER A 126 -1.69 -7.82 0.07
C SER A 126 -0.53 -8.59 -0.57
N LEU A 127 0.57 -8.81 0.15
CA LEU A 127 1.73 -9.59 -0.31
C LEU A 127 1.40 -11.06 -0.63
N PHE A 128 0.28 -11.58 -0.12
CA PHE A 128 -0.16 -12.96 -0.30
C PHE A 128 -1.39 -13.08 -1.22
N VAL A 129 -2.12 -11.99 -1.43
CA VAL A 129 -3.30 -11.95 -2.31
C VAL A 129 -2.83 -11.79 -3.75
N HIS A 130 -3.53 -12.42 -4.69
CA HIS A 130 -3.21 -12.33 -6.12
C HIS A 130 -4.49 -12.11 -6.91
N ALA A 131 -4.39 -11.39 -8.03
CA ALA A 131 -5.53 -11.04 -8.87
C ALA A 131 -6.20 -12.26 -9.56
N GLY A 132 -5.50 -13.39 -9.63
CA GLY A 132 -6.01 -14.62 -10.22
C GLY A 132 -4.95 -15.72 -10.28
N LEU A 133 -5.34 -16.90 -10.77
CA LEU A 133 -4.49 -18.10 -10.76
C LEU A 133 -3.23 -17.95 -11.64
N LEU A 134 -3.34 -17.28 -12.80
CA LEU A 134 -2.21 -17.03 -13.67
C LEU A 134 -1.19 -16.09 -13.02
N HIS A 135 -1.66 -15.00 -12.40
CA HIS A 135 -0.80 -14.07 -11.66
C HIS A 135 -0.08 -14.81 -10.53
N LEU A 136 -0.79 -15.60 -9.72
CA LEU A 136 -0.19 -16.43 -8.67
C LEU A 136 0.91 -17.36 -9.22
N ALA A 137 0.63 -18.09 -10.30
CA ALA A 137 1.59 -19.02 -10.88
C ALA A 137 2.88 -18.32 -11.34
N ILE A 138 2.75 -17.19 -12.06
CA ILE A 138 3.91 -16.41 -12.52
C ILE A 138 4.69 -15.86 -11.33
N THR A 139 4.00 -15.29 -10.34
CA THR A 139 4.65 -14.74 -9.14
C THR A 139 5.43 -15.80 -8.40
N VAL A 140 4.85 -16.99 -8.16
CA VAL A 140 5.55 -18.08 -7.47
C VAL A 140 6.76 -18.56 -8.27
N LEU A 141 6.66 -18.67 -9.60
CA LEU A 141 7.80 -19.08 -10.45
C LEU A 141 8.94 -18.07 -10.39
N VAL A 142 8.64 -16.78 -10.56
CA VAL A 142 9.62 -15.69 -10.46
C VAL A 142 10.24 -15.67 -9.06
N GLN A 143 9.41 -15.83 -8.04
CA GLN A 143 9.85 -15.83 -6.66
C GLN A 143 10.77 -17.01 -6.34
N LEU A 144 10.45 -18.22 -6.79
CA LEU A 144 11.33 -19.38 -6.66
C LEU A 144 12.66 -19.17 -7.39
N TRP A 145 12.63 -18.56 -8.58
CA TRP A 145 13.83 -18.30 -9.36
C TRP A 145 14.76 -17.26 -8.70
N LEU A 146 14.20 -16.15 -8.20
CA LEU A 146 14.97 -15.07 -7.56
C LEU A 146 15.41 -15.41 -6.13
N MET A 147 14.53 -16.03 -5.34
CA MET A 147 14.78 -16.20 -3.90
C MET A 147 15.59 -17.44 -3.58
N ARG A 148 15.49 -18.53 -4.34
CA ARG A 148 16.08 -19.83 -3.93
C ARG A 148 17.56 -19.73 -3.61
N ASP A 149 18.34 -19.17 -4.54
CA ASP A 149 19.79 -19.14 -4.40
C ASP A 149 20.21 -18.09 -3.36
N LEU A 150 19.51 -16.96 -3.29
CA LEU A 150 19.77 -15.93 -2.30
C LEU A 150 19.40 -16.40 -0.88
N GLU A 151 18.30 -17.12 -0.70
CA GLU A 151 17.87 -17.68 0.59
C GLU A 151 18.88 -18.72 1.10
N ALA A 152 19.42 -19.56 0.21
CA ALA A 152 20.48 -20.51 0.56
C ALA A 152 21.74 -19.79 1.08
N LEU A 153 22.03 -18.58 0.57
CA LEU A 153 23.20 -17.79 0.93
C LEU A 153 23.01 -17.00 2.24
N ILE A 154 21.89 -16.30 2.41
CA ILE A 154 21.67 -15.41 3.58
C ILE A 154 20.90 -16.07 4.74
N GLY A 155 20.22 -17.19 4.46
CA GLY A 155 19.32 -17.90 5.36
C GLY A 155 17.89 -17.35 5.40
N TRP A 156 16.93 -18.23 5.68
CA TRP A 156 15.49 -17.93 5.63
C TRP A 156 15.06 -16.71 6.46
N LYS A 157 15.66 -16.48 7.64
CA LYS A 157 15.29 -15.34 8.52
C LYS A 157 15.57 -14.00 7.86
N ARG A 158 16.73 -13.87 7.20
CA ARG A 158 17.12 -12.63 6.53
C ARG A 158 16.35 -12.45 5.24
N MET A 159 16.10 -13.55 4.52
CA MET A 159 15.22 -13.53 3.36
C MET A 159 13.80 -13.05 3.73
N ALA A 160 13.24 -13.56 4.83
CA ALA A 160 11.94 -13.11 5.33
C ALA A 160 11.95 -11.61 5.69
N LEU A 161 12.99 -11.13 6.39
CA LEU A 161 13.13 -9.69 6.70
C LEU A 161 13.22 -8.84 5.43
N LEU A 162 14.04 -9.24 4.46
CA LEU A 162 14.15 -8.58 3.17
C LEU A 162 12.80 -8.52 2.47
N TYR A 163 12.09 -9.65 2.36
CA TYR A 163 10.80 -9.77 1.71
C TYR A 163 9.73 -8.90 2.36
N PHE A 164 9.58 -8.96 3.69
CA PHE A 164 8.53 -8.20 4.38
C PHE A 164 8.84 -6.71 4.46
N VAL A 165 10.07 -6.31 4.75
CA VAL A 165 10.42 -4.88 4.87
C VAL A 165 10.29 -4.17 3.54
N SER A 166 10.78 -4.78 2.44
CA SER A 166 10.62 -4.21 1.11
C SER A 166 9.16 -4.18 0.65
N GLY A 167 8.42 -5.28 0.83
CA GLY A 167 7.01 -5.35 0.46
C GLY A 167 6.13 -4.37 1.22
N ILE A 168 6.23 -4.34 2.55
CA ILE A 168 5.44 -3.41 3.38
C ILE A 168 5.82 -1.96 3.09
N GLY A 169 7.11 -1.67 2.92
CA GLY A 169 7.58 -0.34 2.57
C GLY A 169 7.06 0.14 1.20
N GLY A 170 7.02 -0.75 0.22
CA GLY A 170 6.39 -0.51 -1.09
C GLY A 170 4.89 -0.25 -0.97
N ASN A 171 4.15 -1.15 -0.31
CA ASN A 171 2.71 -1.03 -0.12
C ASN A 171 2.32 0.24 0.63
N LEU A 172 3.14 0.63 1.62
CA LEU A 172 2.92 1.86 2.39
C LEU A 172 3.05 3.10 1.49
N ALA A 173 4.03 3.13 0.60
CA ALA A 173 4.19 4.22 -0.36
C ALA A 173 3.04 4.25 -1.39
N SER A 174 2.69 3.10 -1.97
CA SER A 174 1.54 2.98 -2.88
C SER A 174 0.26 3.53 -2.24
N ALA A 175 -0.05 3.12 -1.01
CA ALA A 175 -1.23 3.58 -0.29
C ALA A 175 -1.27 5.09 -0.03
N ILE A 176 -0.13 5.78 -0.07
CA ILE A 176 -0.03 7.24 0.09
C ILE A 176 -0.14 7.96 -1.26
N PHE A 177 0.57 7.47 -2.29
CA PHE A 177 0.68 8.17 -3.57
C PHE A 177 -0.48 7.85 -4.53
N VAL A 178 -1.08 6.67 -4.42
CA VAL A 178 -2.16 6.17 -5.29
C VAL A 178 -3.23 5.40 -4.49
N PRO A 179 -3.88 6.03 -3.48
CA PRO A 179 -4.75 5.36 -2.50
C PRO A 179 -5.96 4.61 -3.10
N PHE A 180 -6.35 4.92 -4.33
CA PHE A 180 -7.50 4.31 -5.00
C PHE A 180 -7.13 3.25 -6.05
N ASN A 181 -5.84 2.97 -6.24
CA ASN A 181 -5.39 1.90 -7.13
C ASN A 181 -5.23 0.60 -6.34
N PRO A 182 -6.01 -0.45 -6.64
CA PRO A 182 -5.88 -1.72 -5.94
C PRO A 182 -4.60 -2.43 -6.36
N GLU A 183 -3.73 -2.73 -5.39
CA GLU A 183 -2.54 -3.55 -5.59
C GLU A 183 -2.67 -4.88 -4.83
N VAL A 184 -2.22 -5.96 -5.48
CA VAL A 184 -2.13 -7.30 -4.90
C VAL A 184 -0.85 -7.97 -5.35
N GLY A 185 -0.28 -8.79 -4.47
CA GLY A 185 0.89 -9.60 -4.75
C GLY A 185 2.17 -9.01 -4.14
N PRO A 186 3.27 -9.76 -4.21
CA PRO A 186 4.54 -9.39 -3.59
C PRO A 186 5.48 -8.65 -4.53
N SER A 187 4.96 -7.93 -5.52
CA SER A 187 5.75 -7.20 -6.52
C SER A 187 6.78 -6.26 -5.88
N GLY A 188 6.39 -5.48 -4.87
CA GLY A 188 7.31 -4.64 -4.10
C GLY A 188 8.44 -5.44 -3.44
N SER A 189 8.13 -6.62 -2.89
CA SER A 189 9.13 -7.53 -2.32
C SER A 189 10.10 -8.09 -3.36
N GLN A 190 9.59 -8.44 -4.55
CA GLN A 190 10.41 -8.96 -5.65
C GLN A 190 11.40 -7.90 -6.17
N LEU A 191 10.96 -6.65 -6.30
CA LEU A 191 11.87 -5.54 -6.63
C LEU A 191 12.89 -5.29 -5.51
N GLY A 192 12.49 -5.47 -4.25
CA GLY A 192 13.42 -5.45 -3.12
C GLY A 192 14.49 -6.54 -3.18
N ILE A 193 14.13 -7.74 -3.63
CA ILE A 193 15.08 -8.85 -3.85
C ILE A 193 16.01 -8.56 -5.03
N LEU A 194 15.50 -7.96 -6.11
CA LEU A 194 16.35 -7.50 -7.24
C LEU A 194 17.36 -6.44 -6.79
N ALA A 195 16.95 -5.50 -5.92
CA ALA A 195 17.86 -4.57 -5.27
C ALA A 195 18.95 -5.30 -4.45
N ALA A 196 18.56 -6.33 -3.71
CA ALA A 196 19.51 -7.13 -2.93
C ALA A 196 20.55 -7.84 -3.82
N LEU A 197 20.10 -8.42 -4.94
CA LEU A 197 20.98 -9.05 -5.93
C LEU A 197 21.93 -8.03 -6.57
N LEU A 198 21.48 -6.80 -6.83
CA LEU A 198 22.33 -5.73 -7.36
C LEU A 198 23.46 -5.38 -6.37
N VAL A 199 23.13 -5.26 -5.08
CA VAL A 199 24.12 -5.02 -4.02
C VAL A 199 25.10 -6.18 -3.91
N ASP A 200 24.59 -7.42 -3.98
CA ASP A 200 25.39 -8.64 -3.88
C ASP A 200 26.42 -8.75 -5.02
N VAL A 201 25.97 -8.57 -6.28
CA VAL A 201 26.85 -8.61 -7.46
C VAL A 201 27.87 -7.46 -7.42
N TYR A 202 27.45 -6.25 -7.02
CA TYR A 202 28.36 -5.11 -6.91
C TYR A 202 29.45 -5.34 -5.84
N HIS A 203 29.06 -5.94 -4.71
CA HIS A 203 29.98 -6.25 -3.63
C HIS A 203 31.02 -7.31 -4.06
N HIS A 204 30.57 -8.37 -4.73
CA HIS A 204 31.42 -9.49 -5.16
C HIS A 204 32.02 -9.33 -6.56
N ARG A 205 32.03 -8.11 -7.11
CA ARG A 205 32.50 -7.85 -8.48
C ARG A 205 33.92 -8.32 -8.79
N SER A 206 34.79 -8.48 -7.78
CA SER A 206 36.16 -9.00 -7.95
C SER A 206 36.21 -10.51 -8.21
N PHE A 207 35.19 -11.26 -7.80
CA PHE A 207 35.13 -12.72 -7.96
C PHE A 207 34.32 -13.17 -9.18
N ILE A 208 33.50 -12.27 -9.73
CA ILE A 208 32.66 -12.53 -10.90
C ILE A 208 33.46 -12.22 -12.16
N ALA A 209 33.41 -13.10 -13.16
CA ALA A 209 34.16 -12.93 -14.41
C ALA A 209 33.74 -11.67 -15.19
N GLU A 210 32.42 -11.39 -15.28
CA GLU A 210 31.86 -10.26 -16.03
C GLU A 210 30.82 -9.47 -15.19
N PRO A 211 31.24 -8.81 -14.09
CA PRO A 211 30.32 -8.22 -13.11
C PRO A 211 29.49 -7.08 -13.70
N TRP A 212 30.08 -6.26 -14.57
CA TRP A 212 29.39 -5.14 -15.19
C TRP A 212 28.32 -5.58 -16.19
N LYS A 213 28.50 -6.74 -16.85
CA LYS A 213 27.45 -7.32 -17.68
C LYS A 213 26.29 -7.83 -16.82
N ALA A 214 26.59 -8.51 -15.71
CA ALA A 214 25.56 -8.96 -14.77
C ALA A 214 24.77 -7.78 -14.18
N ILE A 215 25.46 -6.73 -13.74
CA ILE A 215 24.83 -5.47 -13.28
C ILE A 215 24.00 -4.84 -14.39
N GLY A 216 24.53 -4.75 -15.61
CA GLY A 216 23.81 -4.21 -16.76
C GLY A 216 22.52 -4.98 -17.06
N TRP A 217 22.56 -6.31 -17.00
CA TRP A 217 21.37 -7.15 -17.14
C TRP A 217 20.35 -6.94 -16.02
N LEU A 218 20.78 -6.89 -14.75
CA LEU A 218 19.89 -6.61 -13.63
C LEU A 218 19.23 -5.23 -13.74
N LEU A 219 20.00 -4.20 -14.09
CA LEU A 219 19.48 -2.85 -14.30
C LEU A 219 18.52 -2.78 -15.50
N LEU A 220 18.79 -3.53 -16.56
CA LEU A 220 17.88 -3.65 -17.70
C LEU A 220 16.56 -4.31 -17.28
N VAL A 221 16.61 -5.39 -16.50
CA VAL A 221 15.40 -6.04 -15.96
C VAL A 221 14.60 -5.07 -15.10
N VAL A 222 15.25 -4.37 -14.17
CA VAL A 222 14.60 -3.35 -13.32
C VAL A 222 13.96 -2.26 -14.18
N PHE A 223 14.68 -1.74 -15.17
CA PHE A 223 14.17 -0.73 -16.10
C PHE A 223 12.95 -1.23 -16.88
N LEU A 224 12.99 -2.46 -17.39
CA LEU A 224 11.87 -3.07 -18.11
C LEU A 224 10.66 -3.29 -17.19
N LEU A 225 10.86 -3.62 -15.91
CA LEU A 225 9.79 -3.73 -14.93
C LEU A 225 9.12 -2.38 -14.67
N PHE A 226 9.89 -1.30 -14.49
CA PHE A 226 9.33 0.06 -14.37
C PHE A 226 8.61 0.51 -15.64
N LEU A 227 9.11 0.13 -16.82
CA LEU A 227 8.47 0.42 -18.10
C LEU A 227 7.15 -0.36 -18.25
N ALA A 228 7.13 -1.64 -17.86
CA ALA A 228 5.91 -2.43 -17.78
C ALA A 228 4.94 -1.87 -16.73
N GLY A 229 5.47 -1.23 -15.69
CA GLY A 229 4.69 -0.51 -14.70
C GLY A 229 4.05 0.78 -15.16
N LEU A 230 4.18 1.15 -16.44
CA LEU A 230 3.36 2.19 -17.09
C LEU A 230 2.07 1.63 -17.70
N ILE A 231 1.82 0.32 -17.53
CA ILE A 231 0.59 -0.36 -17.92
C ILE A 231 -0.39 -0.33 -16.73
N PRO A 232 -1.71 -0.23 -16.98
CA PRO A 232 -2.77 -0.37 -15.99
C PRO A 232 -2.54 -1.53 -15.01
N TRP A 233 -2.98 -1.34 -13.77
CA TRP A 233 -2.93 -2.33 -12.68
C TRP A 233 -1.53 -2.71 -12.16
N VAL A 234 -0.47 -2.04 -12.64
CA VAL A 234 0.88 -2.21 -12.10
C VAL A 234 1.26 -0.99 -11.27
N ASP A 235 1.84 -1.22 -10.11
CA ASP A 235 2.18 -0.17 -9.16
C ASP A 235 3.68 0.15 -9.12
N ASN A 236 4.07 1.24 -9.79
CA ASN A 236 5.44 1.70 -9.81
C ASN A 236 5.89 2.36 -8.49
N TRP A 237 4.96 2.92 -7.70
CA TRP A 237 5.29 3.45 -6.37
C TRP A 237 5.70 2.33 -5.42
N ALA A 238 4.95 1.22 -5.43
CA ALA A 238 5.31 0.04 -4.67
C ALA A 238 6.64 -0.57 -5.12
N HIS A 239 6.89 -0.63 -6.44
CA HIS A 239 8.16 -1.10 -6.99
C HIS A 239 9.34 -0.23 -6.59
N LEU A 240 9.21 1.09 -6.70
CA LEU A 240 10.25 2.06 -6.34
C LEU A 240 10.61 1.99 -4.87
N PHE A 241 9.62 2.07 -3.99
CA PHE A 241 9.87 2.01 -2.56
C PHE A 241 10.28 0.61 -2.11
N GLY A 242 9.73 -0.45 -2.70
CA GLY A 242 10.19 -1.81 -2.49
C GLY A 242 11.67 -2.00 -2.84
N PHE A 243 12.12 -1.44 -3.96
CA PHE A 243 13.52 -1.41 -4.36
C PHE A 243 14.40 -0.62 -3.38
N ILE A 244 13.98 0.59 -2.97
CA ILE A 244 14.71 1.42 -1.99
C ILE A 244 14.83 0.71 -0.65
N PHE A 245 13.73 0.20 -0.10
CA PHE A 245 13.74 -0.54 1.16
C PHE A 245 14.56 -1.83 1.05
N GLY A 246 14.50 -2.52 -0.09
CA GLY A 246 15.34 -3.68 -0.41
C GLY A 246 16.83 -3.35 -0.38
N LEU A 247 17.26 -2.24 -1.01
CA LEU A 247 18.65 -1.78 -0.96
C LEU A 247 19.11 -1.52 0.48
N LEU A 248 18.31 -0.79 1.26
CA LEU A 248 18.65 -0.40 2.62
C LEU A 248 18.71 -1.62 3.56
N ILE A 249 17.70 -2.49 3.54
CA ILE A 249 17.66 -3.67 4.42
C ILE A 249 18.75 -4.69 4.06
N THR A 250 19.14 -4.77 2.78
CA THR A 250 20.25 -5.63 2.34
C THR A 250 21.56 -5.23 3.00
N ILE A 251 21.90 -3.93 2.98
CA ILE A 251 23.12 -3.40 3.62
C ILE A 251 23.12 -3.69 5.13
N VAL A 252 21.95 -3.62 5.77
CA VAL A 252 21.80 -3.87 7.21
C VAL A 252 21.90 -5.36 7.57
N THR A 253 21.32 -6.25 6.76
CA THR A 253 21.10 -7.64 7.17
C THR A 253 22.13 -8.62 6.62
N PHE A 254 22.78 -8.33 5.49
CA PHE A 254 23.65 -9.29 4.82
C PHE A 254 24.98 -9.44 5.61
N PRO A 255 25.33 -10.67 6.03
CA PRO A 255 26.42 -10.89 6.97
C PRO A 255 27.81 -10.80 6.34
N TYR A 256 27.92 -10.97 5.02
CA TYR A 256 29.18 -11.09 4.28
C TYR A 256 29.51 -9.83 3.46
N LEU A 257 28.70 -8.77 3.57
CA LEU A 257 29.03 -7.46 3.00
C LEU A 257 30.15 -6.82 3.83
N ASP A 258 31.34 -7.42 3.77
CA ASP A 258 32.58 -6.96 4.34
C ASP A 258 33.42 -6.28 3.26
N PHE A 259 33.69 -4.99 3.46
CA PHE A 259 34.57 -4.21 2.59
C PHE A 259 36.05 -4.54 2.88
N ASN A 260 36.43 -5.80 2.72
CA ASN A 260 37.83 -6.22 2.85
C ASN A 260 38.55 -5.95 1.53
N PRO A 261 39.77 -5.36 1.54
CA PRO A 261 40.58 -5.24 0.33
C PRO A 261 41.11 -6.62 -0.07
N GLU A 262 41.21 -6.85 -1.39
CA GLU A 262 41.72 -8.08 -2.02
C GLU A 262 42.97 -8.62 -1.31
N GLU A 263 42.94 -9.91 -0.99
CA GLU A 263 44.09 -10.66 -0.52
C GLU A 263 45.02 -10.88 -1.72
N LYS A 264 46.08 -10.08 -1.83
CA LYS A 264 47.19 -10.39 -2.74
C LYS A 264 47.97 -11.54 -2.10
N THR A 265 47.91 -12.73 -2.70
CA THR A 265 48.76 -13.87 -2.35
C THR A 265 50.22 -13.43 -2.29
N PRO A 266 50.91 -13.55 -1.14
CA PRO A 266 52.33 -13.25 -1.07
C PRO A 266 53.11 -14.22 -1.95
N ALA A 267 53.98 -13.70 -2.81
CA ALA A 267 54.92 -14.49 -3.56
C ALA A 267 55.98 -15.07 -2.61
N GLU A 268 56.13 -16.39 -2.62
CA GLU A 268 57.13 -17.12 -1.87
C GLU A 268 58.55 -16.74 -2.36
N LYS A 269 59.46 -16.34 -1.44
CA LYS A 269 60.89 -16.73 -1.48
C LYS A 269 61.76 -16.36 -0.27
N SER A 270 62.88 -17.07 -0.22
CA SER A 270 63.85 -17.43 0.82
C SER A 270 64.63 -16.35 1.56
N ASN A 271 65.04 -16.71 2.78
CA ASN A 271 66.08 -16.22 3.73
C ASN A 271 66.36 -14.72 3.92
N GLU A 272 66.00 -14.23 5.12
CA GLU A 272 66.81 -13.42 6.05
C GLU A 272 65.95 -13.19 7.31
N ASN A 273 66.28 -13.84 8.43
CA ASN A 273 65.32 -14.09 9.52
C ASN A 273 64.94 -12.86 10.37
N GLU A 274 65.69 -11.75 10.37
CA GLU A 274 65.34 -10.55 11.17
C GLU A 274 64.67 -9.42 10.37
N GLU A 275 64.99 -9.28 9.08
CA GLU A 275 64.35 -8.28 8.20
C GLU A 275 62.95 -8.76 7.80
N ARG A 276 62.81 -10.09 7.58
CA ARG A 276 61.53 -10.75 7.33
C ARG A 276 60.58 -10.69 8.52
N GLU A 277 61.08 -10.73 9.76
CA GLU A 277 60.24 -10.54 10.96
C GLU A 277 59.67 -9.12 11.04
N ARG A 278 60.48 -8.10 10.73
CA ARG A 278 60.01 -6.70 10.66
C ARG A 278 59.04 -6.46 9.51
N GLU A 279 59.29 -7.04 8.34
CA GLU A 279 58.36 -6.97 7.20
C GLU A 279 57.03 -7.68 7.52
N MET A 280 57.06 -8.85 8.15
CA MET A 280 55.85 -9.56 8.59
C MET A 280 55.07 -8.78 9.66
N GLU A 281 55.75 -8.10 10.59
CA GLU A 281 55.10 -7.23 11.57
C GLU A 281 54.42 -6.02 10.90
N ILE A 282 55.09 -5.37 9.95
CA ILE A 282 54.53 -4.24 9.19
C ILE A 282 53.32 -4.70 8.36
N GLU A 283 53.43 -5.84 7.68
CA GLU A 283 52.34 -6.41 6.87
C GLU A 283 51.14 -6.78 7.76
N ARG A 284 51.39 -7.35 8.95
CA ARG A 284 50.35 -7.66 9.95
C ARG A 284 49.68 -6.40 10.49
N GLU A 285 50.43 -5.34 10.76
CA GLU A 285 49.87 -4.05 11.15
C GLU A 285 49.04 -3.42 10.03
N GLU A 286 49.52 -3.45 8.79
CA GLU A 286 48.78 -2.96 7.64
C GLU A 286 47.49 -3.77 7.40
N ALA A 287 47.57 -5.09 7.48
CA ALA A 287 46.41 -5.98 7.40
C ALA A 287 45.40 -5.64 8.51
N SER A 288 45.88 -5.46 9.75
CA SER A 288 45.02 -5.06 10.88
C SER A 288 44.37 -3.70 10.66
N ARG A 289 45.13 -2.70 10.16
CA ARG A 289 44.60 -1.38 9.80
C ARG A 289 43.57 -1.47 8.68
N ARG A 290 43.77 -2.33 7.68
CA ARG A 290 42.83 -2.57 6.58
C ARG A 290 41.53 -3.22 7.09
N ILE A 291 41.62 -4.24 7.93
CA ILE A 291 40.46 -4.90 8.56
C ILE A 291 39.67 -3.91 9.42
N LEU A 292 40.34 -3.13 10.28
CA LEU A 292 39.69 -2.12 11.11
C LEU A 292 38.98 -1.05 10.26
N LYS A 293 39.60 -0.60 9.17
CA LYS A 293 38.97 0.33 8.20
C LYS A 293 37.75 -0.30 7.52
N GLY A 294 37.83 -1.56 7.11
CA GLY A 294 36.71 -2.31 6.51
C GLY A 294 35.53 -2.45 7.48
N LEU A 295 35.81 -2.86 8.72
CA LEU A 295 34.81 -2.96 9.79
C LEU A 295 34.17 -1.61 10.11
N TRP A 296 34.95 -0.52 10.16
CA TRP A 296 34.42 0.82 10.38
C TRP A 296 33.52 1.29 9.24
N ARG A 297 33.94 1.08 7.99
CA ARG A 297 33.12 1.37 6.79
C ARG A 297 31.82 0.59 6.80
N ARG A 298 31.86 -0.70 7.14
CA ARG A 298 30.68 -1.54 7.28
C ARG A 298 29.74 -1.02 8.36
N ARG A 299 30.25 -0.74 9.56
CA ARG A 299 29.46 -0.17 10.67
C ARG A 299 28.83 1.16 10.29
N LEU A 300 29.57 2.04 9.62
CA LEU A 300 29.05 3.31 9.13
C LEU A 300 27.93 3.09 8.12
N ALA A 301 28.14 2.25 7.10
CA ALA A 301 27.13 1.94 6.09
C ALA A 301 25.85 1.38 6.71
N VAL A 302 25.96 0.38 7.60
CA VAL A 302 24.82 -0.22 8.32
C VAL A 302 24.08 0.84 9.14
N THR A 303 24.81 1.69 9.87
CA THR A 303 24.20 2.74 10.70
C THR A 303 23.45 3.76 9.84
N VAL A 304 24.06 4.22 8.76
CA VAL A 304 23.44 5.18 7.83
C VAL A 304 22.22 4.56 7.16
N SER A 305 22.33 3.34 6.62
CA SER A 305 21.20 2.64 5.99
C SER A 305 20.04 2.39 6.96
N PHE A 306 20.34 2.01 8.21
CA PHE A 306 19.32 1.83 9.24
C PHE A 306 18.61 3.14 9.60
N VAL A 307 19.37 4.23 9.79
CA VAL A 307 18.80 5.55 10.08
C VAL A 307 17.95 6.05 8.92
N LEU A 308 18.41 5.93 7.68
CA LEU A 308 17.65 6.30 6.48
C LEU A 308 16.35 5.49 6.37
N MET A 309 16.43 4.18 6.56
CA MET A 309 15.27 3.29 6.52
C MET A 309 14.24 3.65 7.60
N ALA A 310 14.69 3.85 8.84
CA ALA A 310 13.82 4.24 9.96
C ALA A 310 13.19 5.62 9.73
N SER A 311 13.95 6.57 9.19
CA SER A 311 13.47 7.91 8.88
C SER A 311 12.43 7.87 7.77
N LEU A 312 12.66 7.09 6.71
CA LEU A 312 11.72 6.92 5.60
C LEU A 312 10.43 6.24 6.06
N LEU A 313 10.52 5.16 6.84
CA LEU A 313 9.33 4.51 7.43
C LEU A 313 8.57 5.45 8.38
N GLY A 314 9.28 6.26 9.17
CA GLY A 314 8.66 7.23 10.06
C GLY A 314 7.90 8.32 9.30
N ILE A 315 8.49 8.85 8.22
CA ILE A 315 7.84 9.84 7.36
C ILE A 315 6.62 9.23 6.67
N LEU A 316 6.77 8.10 5.97
CA LEU A 316 5.64 7.44 5.29
C LEU A 316 4.54 7.04 6.29
N GLY A 317 4.92 6.50 7.45
CA GLY A 317 3.99 6.15 8.52
C GLY A 317 3.23 7.37 9.06
N TYR A 318 3.87 8.53 9.16
CA TYR A 318 3.20 9.77 9.52
C TYR A 318 2.14 10.17 8.49
N PHE A 319 2.49 10.20 7.19
CA PHE A 319 1.54 10.51 6.12
C PHE A 319 0.34 9.54 6.11
N PHE A 320 0.62 8.25 6.28
CA PHE A 320 -0.41 7.20 6.28
C PHE A 320 -1.32 7.26 7.51
N ILE A 321 -0.77 7.42 8.73
CA ILE A 321 -1.57 7.39 9.97
C ILE A 321 -2.41 8.66 10.11
N TRP A 322 -1.88 9.81 9.70
CA TRP A 322 -2.54 11.10 9.85
C TRP A 322 -3.39 11.50 8.64
N ASN A 323 -3.54 10.61 7.64
CA ASN A 323 -4.29 10.86 6.41
C ASN A 323 -3.97 12.23 5.80
N VAL A 324 -2.68 12.54 5.71
CA VAL A 324 -2.25 13.83 5.14
C VAL A 324 -2.43 13.76 3.63
N ASP A 325 -3.38 14.53 3.11
CA ASP A 325 -3.67 14.59 1.68
C ASP A 325 -2.44 15.07 0.89
N MET A 326 -1.78 14.15 0.22
CA MET A 326 -0.70 14.45 -0.72
C MET A 326 -1.33 14.88 -2.04
N ASN A 327 -1.43 16.18 -2.27
CA ASN A 327 -1.88 16.72 -3.55
C ASN A 327 -0.82 16.46 -4.63
N CYS A 328 -0.85 15.27 -5.22
CA CYS A 328 0.10 14.81 -6.23
C CYS A 328 -0.62 14.51 -7.56
N PRO A 329 -0.87 15.54 -8.40
CA PRO A 329 -1.56 15.36 -9.67
C PRO A 329 -0.76 14.51 -10.68
N PHE A 330 0.54 14.28 -10.42
CA PHE A 330 1.40 13.49 -11.30
C PHE A 330 1.62 12.05 -10.84
N CYS A 331 1.18 11.67 -9.63
CA CYS A 331 1.46 10.35 -9.07
C CYS A 331 0.80 9.23 -9.87
N GLU A 332 -0.36 9.48 -10.46
CA GLU A 332 -1.05 8.54 -11.34
C GLU A 332 -0.26 8.26 -12.62
N TYR A 333 0.40 9.27 -13.19
CA TYR A 333 1.19 9.12 -14.43
C TYR A 333 2.46 8.30 -14.24
N PHE A 334 2.92 8.13 -13.00
CA PHE A 334 4.03 7.23 -12.71
C PHE A 334 3.64 5.76 -12.82
N ASN A 335 2.37 5.42 -12.55
CA ASN A 335 1.83 4.06 -12.69
C ASN A 335 1.20 3.83 -14.07
N CYS A 336 0.79 4.86 -14.80
CA CYS A 336 0.22 4.64 -16.13
C CYS A 336 0.26 5.88 -17.02
N ILE A 337 0.59 5.69 -18.30
CA ILE A 337 0.54 6.76 -19.30
C ILE A 337 -0.53 6.44 -20.36
N ASN A 338 -1.48 7.35 -20.55
CA ASN A 338 -2.47 7.26 -21.61
C ASN A 338 -1.81 7.53 -22.98
N ILE A 339 -1.59 6.47 -23.77
CA ILE A 339 -1.03 6.59 -25.12
C ILE A 339 -2.14 6.40 -26.16
N LYS A 340 -2.92 7.47 -26.40
CA LYS A 340 -4.06 7.50 -27.35
C LYS A 340 -3.75 6.88 -28.71
N ARG A 341 -2.53 7.08 -29.24
CA ARG A 341 -2.11 6.58 -30.54
C ARG A 341 -1.98 5.05 -30.61
N ILE A 342 -1.72 4.39 -29.48
CA ILE A 342 -1.53 2.94 -29.39
C ILE A 342 -2.80 2.26 -28.90
N THR A 343 -3.44 2.82 -27.88
CA THR A 343 -4.60 2.20 -27.20
C THR A 343 -5.93 2.59 -27.84
N GLY A 344 -5.97 3.70 -28.59
CA GLY A 344 -7.20 4.26 -29.14
C GLY A 344 -8.14 4.88 -28.10
N SER A 345 -7.75 4.89 -26.82
CA SER A 345 -8.57 5.37 -25.70
C SER A 345 -7.81 6.33 -24.79
N ASP A 346 -8.47 7.41 -24.38
CA ASP A 346 -7.95 8.36 -23.39
C ASP A 346 -8.12 7.84 -21.94
N HIS A 347 -8.79 6.70 -21.75
CA HIS A 347 -9.11 6.11 -20.45
C HIS A 347 -8.35 4.80 -20.15
N PHE A 348 -7.25 4.54 -20.88
CA PHE A 348 -6.50 3.30 -20.69
C PHE A 348 -6.02 3.14 -19.24
N CYS A 349 -5.66 4.25 -18.61
CA CYS A 349 -5.21 4.33 -17.22
C CYS A 349 -6.32 4.49 -16.18
N ASP A 350 -7.59 4.62 -16.58
CA ASP A 350 -8.71 4.73 -15.63
C ASP A 350 -9.03 3.35 -15.04
N ASN A 351 -8.23 2.95 -14.05
CA ASN A 351 -8.42 1.72 -13.28
C ASN A 351 -9.56 1.84 -12.26
N SER A 352 -10.17 3.02 -12.16
CA SER A 352 -11.19 3.38 -11.17
C SER A 352 -12.60 3.43 -11.75
N GLY A 353 -12.76 3.26 -13.07
CA GLY A 353 -14.05 3.34 -13.77
C GLY A 353 -14.73 4.72 -13.68
N GLN A 354 -14.01 5.77 -13.28
CA GLN A 354 -14.57 7.08 -12.94
C GLN A 354 -14.83 7.96 -14.15
N GLU A 355 -14.06 7.83 -15.22
CA GLU A 355 -14.25 8.64 -16.43
C GLU A 355 -15.23 7.97 -17.38
N LEU A 356 -15.21 6.64 -17.51
CA LEU A 356 -16.21 5.90 -18.29
C LEU A 356 -17.65 6.15 -17.82
N THR A 357 -17.84 6.49 -16.54
CA THR A 357 -19.15 6.77 -15.92
C THR A 357 -19.57 8.25 -15.97
N LYS A 358 -18.75 9.16 -16.51
CA LYS A 358 -19.10 10.59 -16.68
C LYS A 358 -19.70 10.92 -18.06
N TRP A 359 -19.71 9.97 -19.01
CA TRP A 359 -19.88 10.25 -20.44
C TRP A 359 -21.19 9.83 -21.11
N LEU A 360 -22.24 9.43 -20.37
CA LEU A 360 -23.59 9.49 -20.93
C LEU A 360 -24.29 10.76 -20.44
N PRO A 361 -24.69 11.66 -21.35
CA PRO A 361 -25.51 12.80 -20.99
C PRO A 361 -26.87 12.26 -20.55
N ILE A 362 -27.17 12.40 -19.25
CA ILE A 362 -28.55 12.47 -18.77
C ILE A 362 -28.90 13.95 -18.68
#